data_AF-A0A6L8RRS6-F1
#
_entry.id   AF-A0A6L8RRS6-F1
#
_cell.length_a   1.000
_cell.length_b   1.000
_cell.length_c   1.000
_cell.angle_alpha   90.00
_cell.angle_beta   90.00
_cell.angle_gamma   90.00
#
_symmetry.space_group_name_H-M   'P 1'
#
loop_
_entity.id
_entity.type
_entity.pdbx_description
1 polymer ?
#
loop_
_entity_poly.entity_id
_entity_poly.type
_entity_poly.pdbx_seq_one_letter_code
_entity_poly.pdbx_strand_id
1 'polypeptide(L)'
;MKTSTFDFTIDKGVRERANAVLAAKGMTMARALRAMMAIGMRERRLPFGISRAHALAGVGMSREAARKLGVPKDGTDGSTGITCGMTLKVAPEERERILEWCDSLCITPNALVRAYTAQISYELRIPLNN
;
A
#
# COMPACT_ATOMS: atom_id res chain seq x y z
N MET A 1 16.51 -17.65 14.09
CA MET A 1 16.42 -17.18 12.69
C MET A 1 16.70 -15.68 12.70
N LYS A 2 17.71 -15.19 11.97
CA LYS A 2 17.98 -13.74 11.90
C LYS A 2 16.85 -13.09 11.10
N THR A 3 16.18 -12.09 11.68
CA THR A 3 15.15 -11.31 11.01
C THR A 3 15.73 -9.96 10.60
N SER A 4 15.38 -9.48 9.42
CA SER A 4 15.71 -8.14 8.95
C SER A 4 14.46 -7.26 8.89
N THR A 5 14.65 -5.95 8.79
CA THR A 5 13.55 -4.97 8.76
C THR A 5 13.70 -3.98 7.62
N PHE A 6 12.55 -3.55 7.11
CA PHE A 6 12.40 -2.29 6.42
C PHE A 6 11.63 -1.33 7.30
N ASP A 7 12.14 -0.11 7.42
CA ASP A 7 11.45 0.99 8.06
C ASP A 7 10.99 1.97 6.98
N PHE A 8 9.70 2.27 7.00
CA PHE A 8 9.01 3.12 6.04
C PHE A 8 8.42 4.33 6.72
N THR A 9 8.34 5.43 5.98
CA THR A 9 7.68 6.66 6.40
C THR A 9 6.52 6.94 5.45
N ILE A 10 5.30 6.95 5.99
CA ILE A 10 4.07 7.17 5.23
C ILE A 10 3.19 8.21 5.91
N ASP A 11 2.31 8.87 5.16
CA ASP A 11 1.34 9.78 5.75
C ASP A 11 0.38 9.03 6.69
N LYS A 12 0.11 9.62 7.86
CA LYS A 12 -0.71 9.03 8.91
C LYS A 12 -2.14 8.79 8.44
N GLY A 13 -2.76 9.77 7.80
CA GLY A 13 -4.14 9.65 7.31
C GLY A 13 -4.27 8.63 6.18
N VAL A 14 -3.30 8.61 5.25
CA VAL A 14 -3.22 7.57 4.21
C VAL A 14 -3.10 6.18 4.86
N ARG A 15 -2.23 6.02 5.87
CA ARG A 15 -2.05 4.76 6.58
C ARG A 15 -3.33 4.30 7.26
N GLU A 16 -3.98 5.18 8.00
CA GLU A 16 -5.19 4.88 8.77
C GLU A 16 -6.33 4.47 7.82
N ARG A 17 -6.53 5.23 6.75
CA ARG A 17 -7.53 4.93 5.73
C ARG A 17 -7.24 3.63 5.01
N ALA A 18 -5.99 3.39 4.58
CA ALA A 18 -5.59 2.14 3.95
C ALA A 18 -5.76 0.94 4.89
N ASN A 19 -5.42 1.08 6.18
CA ASN A 19 -5.66 0.04 7.19
C ASN A 19 -7.14 -0.28 7.36
N ALA A 20 -8.03 0.73 7.38
CA ALA A 20 -9.47 0.52 7.45
C ALA A 20 -9.99 -0.27 6.23
N VAL A 21 -9.52 0.08 5.03
CA VAL A 21 -9.85 -0.63 3.78
C VAL A 21 -9.37 -2.08 3.81
N LEU A 22 -8.13 -2.32 4.24
CA LEU A 22 -7.55 -3.66 4.34
C LEU A 22 -8.28 -4.51 5.38
N ALA A 23 -8.56 -3.96 6.56
CA ALA A 23 -9.26 -4.64 7.63
C ALA A 23 -10.67 -5.07 7.19
N ALA A 24 -11.39 -4.21 6.46
CA ALA A 24 -12.69 -4.53 5.87
C ALA A 24 -12.65 -5.68 4.86
N LYS A 25 -11.47 -6.01 4.32
CA LYS A 25 -11.22 -7.15 3.42
C LYS A 25 -10.48 -8.31 4.09
N GLY A 26 -10.39 -8.33 5.42
CA GLY A 26 -9.72 -9.39 6.18
C GLY A 26 -8.20 -9.44 5.98
N MET A 27 -7.59 -8.31 5.60
CA MET A 27 -6.16 -8.20 5.30
C MET A 27 -5.47 -7.23 6.27
N THR A 28 -4.19 -7.48 6.55
CA THR A 28 -3.33 -6.55 7.31
C THR A 28 -2.37 -5.85 6.35
N MET A 29 -1.88 -4.66 6.73
CA MET A 29 -0.88 -3.93 5.94
C MET A 29 0.34 -4.79 5.61
N ALA A 30 0.90 -5.49 6.60
CA ALA A 30 2.05 -6.36 6.39
C ALA A 30 1.77 -7.49 5.37
N ARG A 31 0.59 -8.11 5.43
CA ARG A 31 0.19 -9.14 4.45
C ARG A 31 0.00 -8.55 3.05
N ALA A 32 -0.62 -7.37 2.97
CA ALA A 32 -0.84 -6.68 1.69
C ALA A 32 0.49 -6.27 1.03
N LEU A 33 1.45 -5.76 1.80
CA LEU A 33 2.77 -5.38 1.31
C LEU A 33 3.56 -6.58 0.83
N ARG A 34 3.59 -7.68 1.61
CA ARG A 34 4.26 -8.91 1.18
C ARG A 34 3.65 -9.50 -0.09
N ALA A 35 2.32 -9.51 -0.19
CA ALA A 35 1.64 -9.98 -1.40
C ALA A 35 2.01 -9.10 -2.62
N MET A 36 1.97 -7.77 -2.46
CA MET A 36 2.37 -6.83 -3.51
C MET A 36 3.83 -7.04 -3.93
N MET A 37 4.76 -7.12 -2.99
CA MET A 37 6.18 -7.34 -3.29
C MET A 37 6.42 -8.69 -3.95
N ALA A 38 5.77 -9.76 -3.48
CA ALA A 38 5.90 -11.09 -4.06
C ALA A 38 5.44 -11.14 -5.52
N ILE A 39 4.28 -10.54 -5.82
CA ILE A 39 3.75 -10.46 -7.19
C ILE A 39 4.67 -9.60 -8.06
N GLY A 40 5.09 -8.43 -7.56
CA GLY A 40 5.96 -7.52 -8.29
C GLY A 40 7.33 -8.12 -8.61
N MET A 41 7.95 -8.83 -7.66
CA MET A 41 9.21 -9.56 -7.88
C MET A 41 9.04 -10.68 -8.91
N ARG A 42 7.94 -11.44 -8.84
CA ARG A 42 7.63 -12.53 -9.78
C ARG A 42 7.45 -12.01 -11.20
N GLU A 43 6.78 -10.87 -11.35
CA GLU A 43 6.43 -10.30 -12.66
C GLU A 43 7.43 -9.25 -13.16
N ARG A 44 8.45 -8.93 -12.35
CA ARG A 44 9.50 -7.94 -12.64
C ARG A 44 8.93 -6.57 -13.04
N ARG A 45 7.80 -6.18 -12.46
CA ARG A 45 7.09 -4.92 -12.72
C ARG A 45 6.28 -4.47 -11.50
N LEU A 46 5.78 -3.24 -11.52
CA LEU A 46 4.80 -2.80 -10.53
C LEU A 46 3.47 -3.58 -10.73
N PRO A 47 2.96 -4.27 -9.70
CA PRO A 47 1.74 -5.07 -9.82
C PRO A 47 0.46 -4.24 -9.65
N PHE A 48 0.56 -2.91 -9.74
CA PHE A 48 -0.54 -1.96 -9.62
C PHE A 48 -0.27 -0.73 -10.48
N GLY A 49 -1.34 -0.08 -10.95
CA GLY A 49 -1.25 1.22 -11.61
C GLY A 49 -1.28 2.36 -10.59
N ILE A 50 -0.44 3.37 -10.77
CA ILE A 50 -0.52 4.63 -10.01
C ILE A 50 -1.38 5.58 -10.82
N SER A 51 -2.55 5.95 -10.28
CA SER A 51 -3.47 6.87 -10.95
C SER A 51 -4.26 7.71 -9.95
N ARG A 52 -4.60 8.92 -10.38
CA ARG A 52 -5.47 9.87 -9.68
C ARG A 52 -6.66 10.29 -10.54
N ALA A 53 -7.03 9.46 -11.52
CA ALA A 53 -8.23 9.68 -12.31
C ALA A 53 -9.46 9.68 -11.40
N HIS A 54 -10.35 10.67 -11.55
CA HIS A 54 -11.55 10.80 -10.72
C HIS A 54 -12.45 9.56 -10.75
N ALA A 55 -12.49 8.83 -11.87
CA ALA A 55 -13.23 7.57 -11.99
C ALA A 55 -12.71 6.47 -11.03
N LEU A 56 -11.47 6.59 -10.57
CA LEU A 56 -10.85 5.67 -9.62
C LEU A 56 -11.02 6.08 -8.15
N ALA A 57 -11.54 7.27 -7.87
CA ALA A 57 -11.74 7.74 -6.51
C ALA A 57 -12.79 6.89 -5.76
N GLY A 58 -12.33 6.11 -4.79
CA GLY A 58 -13.14 5.31 -3.89
C GLY A 58 -13.99 4.20 -4.54
N VAL A 59 -13.73 3.81 -5.79
CA VAL A 59 -14.49 2.76 -6.53
C VAL A 59 -14.57 1.43 -5.76
N GLY A 60 -13.54 1.11 -4.99
CA GLY A 60 -13.38 -0.14 -4.27
C GLY A 60 -14.38 -0.40 -3.14
N MET A 61 -15.22 0.59 -2.81
CA MET A 61 -16.16 0.52 -1.70
C MET A 61 -17.44 1.30 -1.98
N SER A 62 -18.59 0.74 -1.60
CA SER A 62 -19.87 1.45 -1.65
C SER A 62 -19.90 2.62 -0.66
N ARG A 63 -20.79 3.61 -0.88
CA ARG A 63 -20.96 4.75 0.06
C ARG A 63 -21.34 4.27 1.46
N GLU A 64 -22.19 3.24 1.55
CA GLU A 64 -22.62 2.70 2.83
C GLU A 64 -21.48 2.02 3.60
N ALA A 65 -20.67 1.21 2.92
CA ALA A 65 -19.51 0.56 3.52
C ALA A 65 -18.45 1.58 3.96
N ALA A 66 -18.18 2.59 3.14
CA ALA A 66 -17.25 3.66 3.49
C ALA A 66 -17.72 4.44 4.74
N ARG A 67 -19.03 4.76 4.82
CA ARG A 67 -19.65 5.39 5.99
C ARG A 67 -19.51 4.52 7.25
N LYS A 68 -19.74 3.22 7.16
CA LYS A 68 -19.57 2.27 8.28
C LYS A 68 -18.14 2.26 8.83
N LEU A 69 -17.15 2.52 7.98
CA LEU A 69 -15.74 2.60 8.37
C LEU A 69 -15.28 4.01 8.76
N GLY A 70 -16.16 5.02 8.71
CA GLY A 70 -15.79 6.42 8.92
C GLY A 70 -14.86 6.98 7.85
N VAL A 71 -14.81 6.35 6.66
CA VAL A 71 -13.93 6.75 5.58
C VAL A 71 -14.70 7.65 4.60
N PRO A 72 -14.29 8.92 4.40
CA PRO A 72 -14.97 9.79 3.43
C PRO A 72 -14.81 9.25 2.00
N LYS A 73 -15.64 9.72 1.05
CA LYS A 73 -15.45 9.51 -0.39
C LYS A 73 -15.39 10.85 -1.10
N ASP A 74 -14.41 11.64 -0.69
CA ASP A 74 -14.17 13.04 -1.01
C ASP A 74 -13.22 13.24 -2.21
N GLY A 75 -12.76 12.15 -2.84
CA GLY A 75 -11.83 12.24 -3.97
C GLY A 75 -10.38 12.46 -3.58
N THR A 76 -10.05 12.37 -2.29
CA THR A 76 -8.68 12.47 -1.77
C THR A 76 -8.15 11.10 -1.37
N ASP A 77 -6.83 10.97 -1.19
CA ASP A 77 -6.22 9.80 -0.54
C ASP A 77 -6.14 9.95 0.98
N GLY A 78 -6.72 11.01 1.56
CA GLY A 78 -6.78 11.22 3.02
C GLY A 78 -5.46 11.66 3.63
N SER A 79 -4.54 12.19 2.82
CA SER A 79 -3.29 12.75 3.31
C SER A 79 -3.52 13.89 4.32
N THR A 80 -2.71 13.92 5.37
CA THR A 80 -2.79 14.89 6.48
C THR A 80 -1.56 15.79 6.57
N GLY A 81 -0.49 15.46 5.85
CA GLY A 81 0.82 16.12 5.97
C GLY A 81 1.66 15.61 7.15
N ILE A 82 1.09 14.75 8.01
CA ILE A 82 1.77 14.19 9.17
C ILE A 82 2.32 12.82 8.82
N THR A 83 3.62 12.63 8.92
CA THR A 83 4.26 11.33 8.65
C THR A 83 4.29 10.43 9.88
N CYS A 84 4.18 9.12 9.66
CA CYS A 84 4.35 8.10 10.68
C CYS A 84 5.22 6.94 10.18
N GLY A 85 5.91 6.29 11.11
CA GLY A 85 6.75 5.13 10.84
C GLY A 85 5.94 3.84 10.69
N MET A 86 6.47 2.92 9.89
CA MET A 86 5.98 1.56 9.76
C MET A 86 7.15 0.61 9.51
N THR A 87 7.22 -0.46 10.28
CA THR A 87 8.25 -1.48 10.13
C THR A 87 7.67 -2.75 9.51
N LEU A 88 8.32 -3.27 8.48
CA LEU A 88 8.05 -4.59 7.91
C LEU A 88 9.20 -5.53 8.24
N LYS A 89 8.90 -6.59 9.00
CA LYS A 89 9.84 -7.68 9.27
C LYS A 89 9.88 -8.65 8.09
N VAL A 90 11.07 -8.98 7.61
CA VAL A 90 11.35 -9.87 6.47
C VAL A 90 12.53 -10.79 6.77
N ALA A 91 12.69 -11.85 5.99
CA ALA A 91 13.94 -12.62 6.00
C ALA A 91 15.09 -11.80 5.37
N PRO A 92 16.35 -11.98 5.79
CA PRO A 92 17.49 -11.28 5.20
C PRO A 92 17.58 -11.49 3.68
N GLU A 93 17.35 -12.70 3.20
CA GLU A 93 17.42 -13.04 1.77
C GLU A 93 16.25 -12.41 0.99
N GLU A 94 15.07 -12.34 1.62
CA GLU A 94 13.91 -11.64 1.06
C GLU A 94 14.17 -10.14 0.96
N ARG A 95 14.86 -9.55 1.94
CA ARG A 95 15.25 -8.13 1.93
C ARG A 95 16.12 -7.79 0.72
N GLU A 96 17.17 -8.57 0.47
CA GLU A 96 18.07 -8.33 -0.66
C GLU A 96 17.32 -8.45 -2.00
N ARG A 97 16.44 -9.45 -2.16
CA ARG A 97 15.60 -9.59 -3.36
C ARG A 97 14.66 -8.40 -3.56
N ILE A 98 14.08 -7.86 -2.49
CA ILE A 98 13.23 -6.66 -2.56
C ILE A 98 14.06 -5.46 -3.01
N LEU A 99 15.28 -5.29 -2.50
CA LEU A 99 16.18 -4.21 -2.90
C LEU A 99 16.56 -4.32 -4.38
N GLU A 100 17.05 -5.48 -4.81
CA GLU A 100 17.41 -5.74 -6.22
C GLU A 100 16.23 -5.48 -7.17
N TRP A 101 15.03 -5.90 -6.79
CA TRP A 101 13.83 -5.66 -7.59
C TRP A 101 13.47 -4.18 -7.63
N CYS A 102 13.51 -3.47 -6.50
CA CYS A 102 13.25 -2.04 -6.45
C CYS A 102 14.27 -1.25 -7.29
N ASP A 103 15.55 -1.61 -7.22
CA ASP A 103 16.62 -1.02 -8.02
C ASP A 103 16.41 -1.26 -9.52
N SER A 104 15.96 -2.46 -9.91
CA SER A 104 15.63 -2.78 -11.31
C SER A 104 14.51 -1.91 -11.89
N LEU A 105 13.66 -1.36 -11.02
CA LEU A 105 12.57 -0.44 -11.38
C LEU A 105 12.94 1.03 -11.15
N CYS A 106 14.17 1.33 -10.70
CA CYS A 106 14.63 2.66 -10.32
C CYS A 106 13.73 3.33 -9.26
N ILE A 107 13.21 2.55 -8.29
CA ILE A 107 12.41 3.05 -7.18
C ILE A 107 12.99 2.60 -5.85
N THR A 108 12.73 3.35 -4.77
CA THR A 108 13.07 2.88 -3.42
C THR A 108 11.92 2.06 -2.83
N PRO A 109 12.19 1.11 -1.92
CA PRO A 109 11.14 0.40 -1.19
C PRO A 109 10.16 1.35 -0.47
N ASN A 110 10.67 2.47 0.07
CA ASN A 110 9.82 3.46 0.72
C ASN A 110 8.88 4.17 -0.29
N ALA A 111 9.37 4.55 -1.47
CA ALA A 111 8.54 5.13 -2.51
C ALA A 111 7.46 4.14 -3.00
N LEU A 112 7.82 2.88 -3.18
CA LEU A 112 6.89 1.80 -3.53
C LEU A 112 5.76 1.66 -2.49
N VAL A 113 6.12 1.57 -1.21
CA VAL A 113 5.14 1.44 -0.11
C VAL A 113 4.24 2.66 0.00
N ARG A 114 4.79 3.88 -0.17
CA ARG A 114 4.01 5.11 -0.19
C ARG A 114 3.01 5.11 -1.34
N ALA A 115 3.44 4.77 -2.55
CA ALA A 115 2.58 4.72 -3.72
C ALA A 115 1.45 3.69 -3.55
N TYR A 116 1.78 2.48 -3.08
CA TYR A 116 0.82 1.41 -2.88
C TYR A 116 -0.23 1.75 -1.81
N THR A 117 0.20 2.25 -0.65
CA THR A 117 -0.72 2.63 0.43
C THR A 117 -1.61 3.81 0.03
N ALA A 118 -1.06 4.80 -0.67
CA ALA A 118 -1.83 5.90 -1.21
C ALA A 118 -2.84 5.43 -2.27
N GLN A 119 -2.50 4.44 -3.10
CA GLN A 119 -3.43 3.88 -4.07
C GLN A 119 -4.56 3.09 -3.41
N ILE A 120 -4.28 2.31 -2.36
CA ILE A 120 -5.32 1.66 -1.54
C ILE A 120 -6.27 2.70 -0.97
N SER A 121 -5.71 3.76 -0.41
CA SER A 121 -6.45 4.84 0.25
C SER A 121 -7.32 5.62 -0.72
N TYR A 122 -6.79 5.93 -1.90
CA TYR A 122 -7.50 6.66 -2.94
C TYR A 122 -8.65 5.84 -3.55
N GLU A 123 -8.37 4.57 -3.89
CA GLU A 123 -9.35 3.72 -4.59
C GLU A 123 -10.30 2.98 -3.64
N LEU A 124 -9.99 2.92 -2.34
CA LEU A 124 -10.68 2.11 -1.33
C LEU A 124 -10.73 0.61 -1.66
N ARG A 125 -9.70 0.09 -2.35
CA ARG A 125 -9.50 -1.34 -2.61
C ARG A 125 -8.02 -1.72 -2.56
N ILE A 126 -7.74 -3.02 -2.62
CA ILE A 126 -6.39 -3.54 -2.86
C ILE A 126 -6.11 -3.43 -4.36
N PRO A 127 -5.15 -2.60 -4.82
CA PRO A 127 -5.01 -2.24 -6.23
C PRO A 127 -4.12 -3.23 -6.99
N LEU A 128 -4.18 -4.52 -6.69
CA LEU A 128 -3.40 -5.52 -7.44
C LEU A 128 -4.06 -5.73 -8.81
N ASN A 129 -3.24 -5.69 -9.87
CA ASN A 129 -3.65 -6.07 -11.21
C ASN A 129 -3.99 -7.56 -11.18
N ASN A 130 -5.29 -7.89 -11.22
CA ASN A 130 -5.74 -9.24 -11.53
C ASN A 130 -5.55 -9.52 -13.01
#